data_AF-A0A927GTQ7-F1
#
_entry.id   AF-A0A927GTQ7-F1
#
_cell.length_a   1.000
_cell.length_b   1.000
_cell.length_c   1.000
_cell.angle_alpha   90.00
_cell.angle_beta   90.00
_cell.angle_gamma   90.00
#
_symmetry.space_group_name_H-M   'P 1'
#
loop_
_entity.id
_entity.type
_entity.pdbx_description
1 polymer ?
#
loop_
_entity_poly.entity_id
_entity_poly.type
_entity_poly.pdbx_seq_one_letter_code
_entity_poly.pdbx_strand_id
1 'polypeptide(L)'
;MRTQWIIISALIFALITAVFAVINVESVEVNFWFTQTQTPLILVILASALLGGLMVFLFASIRQFRLQRQIRSLKKQVAEHSQASLGDTHTPEQDAPPYAEEPLDEAAATPDDPEHKSTPSSSEKGTV
;
A
#
# COMPACT_ATOMS: atom_id res chain seq x y z
N MET A 1 -2.72 13.89 7.64
CA MET A 1 -2.80 15.36 7.47
C MET A 1 -3.85 15.80 6.43
N ARG A 2 -3.92 15.23 5.21
CA ARG A 2 -4.87 15.68 4.15
C ARG A 2 -6.35 15.62 4.56
N THR A 3 -6.78 14.52 5.19
CA THR A 3 -8.18 14.35 5.64
C THR A 3 -8.57 15.34 6.73
N GLN A 4 -7.68 15.65 7.67
CA GLN A 4 -7.93 16.68 8.69
C GLN A 4 -8.14 18.05 8.04
N TRP A 5 -7.30 18.43 7.07
CA TRP A 5 -7.46 19.66 6.31
C TRP A 5 -8.80 19.71 5.54
N ILE A 6 -9.22 18.59 4.94
CA ILE A 6 -10.52 18.50 4.28
C ILE A 6 -11.66 18.72 5.29
N ILE A 7 -11.63 18.05 6.45
CA ILE A 7 -12.66 18.19 7.48
C ILE A 7 -12.71 19.64 8.00
N ILE A 8 -11.55 20.26 8.25
CA ILE A 8 -11.46 21.66 8.70
C ILE A 8 -12.03 22.59 7.63
N SER A 9 -11.69 22.39 6.36
CA SER A 9 -12.23 23.20 5.26
C SER A 9 -13.75 23.03 5.11
N ALA A 10 -14.25 21.81 5.26
CA ALA A 10 -15.68 21.50 5.19
C ALA A 10 -16.45 22.13 6.38
N LEU A 11 -15.85 22.14 7.58
CA LEU A 11 -16.44 22.77 8.75
C LEU A 11 -16.54 24.29 8.58
N ILE A 12 -15.47 24.93 8.09
CA ILE A 12 -15.47 26.38 7.78
C ILE A 12 -16.53 26.68 6.72
N PHE A 13 -16.59 25.89 5.66
CA PHE A 13 -17.60 26.04 4.61
C PHE A 13 -19.04 25.87 5.14
N ALA A 14 -19.27 24.87 6.00
CA ALA A 14 -20.56 24.65 6.64
C ALA A 14 -20.96 25.83 7.55
N LEU A 15 -20.01 26.39 8.30
CA LEU A 15 -20.25 27.57 9.13
C LEU A 15 -20.63 28.79 8.27
N ILE A 16 -19.91 29.04 7.18
CA ILE A 16 -20.22 30.12 6.24
C ILE A 16 -21.63 29.92 5.68
N THR A 17 -21.96 28.71 5.24
CA THR A 17 -23.29 28.36 4.73
C THR A 17 -24.38 28.59 5.78
N ALA A 18 -24.13 28.23 7.04
CA ALA A 18 -25.06 28.44 8.15
C ALA A 18 -25.26 29.94 8.48
N VAL A 19 -24.22 30.77 8.37
CA VAL A 19 -24.36 32.22 8.54
C VAL A 19 -25.20 32.82 7.42
N PHE A 20 -24.92 32.46 6.16
CA PHE A 20 -25.76 32.85 5.02
C PHE A 20 -27.20 32.38 5.19
N ALA A 21 -27.39 31.20 5.78
CA ALA A 21 -28.69 30.64 6.08
C ALA A 21 -29.52 31.50 7.02
N VAL A 22 -28.92 31.97 8.12
CA VAL A 22 -29.61 32.77 9.13
C VAL A 22 -29.90 34.18 8.61
N ILE A 23 -28.95 34.80 7.89
CA ILE A 23 -29.11 36.17 7.38
C ILE A 23 -30.16 36.24 6.27
N ASN A 24 -30.30 35.18 5.47
CA ASN A 24 -31.23 35.12 4.34
C ASN A 24 -32.53 34.35 4.67
N VAL A 25 -32.98 34.40 5.94
CA VAL A 25 -34.33 33.97 6.34
C VAL A 25 -35.37 34.99 5.87
N GLU A 26 -35.51 35.10 4.55
CA GLU A 26 -36.58 35.85 3.91
C GLU A 26 -37.66 34.87 3.43
N SER A 27 -38.91 35.18 3.74
CA SER A 27 -40.05 34.39 3.29
C SER A 27 -40.28 34.65 1.81
N VAL A 28 -40.22 33.59 1.01
CA VAL A 28 -40.52 33.62 -0.43
C VAL A 28 -41.69 32.69 -0.69
N GLU A 29 -42.56 33.08 -1.62
CA GLU A 29 -43.65 32.24 -2.07
C GLU A 29 -43.10 31.12 -2.96
N VAL A 30 -43.32 29.87 -2.55
CA VAL A 30 -42.89 28.69 -3.31
C VAL A 30 -44.11 27.90 -3.76
N ASN A 31 -44.10 27.55 -5.05
CA ASN A 31 -45.18 26.82 -5.70
C ASN A 31 -44.85 25.34 -5.72
N PHE A 32 -45.40 24.57 -4.79
CA PHE A 32 -45.20 23.12 -4.70
C PHE A 32 -46.11 22.33 -5.65
N TRP A 33 -46.53 22.94 -6.76
CA TRP A 33 -47.51 22.49 -7.77
C TRP A 33 -48.95 22.24 -7.24
N PHE A 34 -49.10 21.83 -5.98
CA PHE A 34 -50.39 21.55 -5.34
C PHE A 34 -50.75 22.55 -4.24
N THR A 35 -49.79 23.36 -3.78
CA THR A 35 -50.01 24.37 -2.75
C THR A 35 -48.99 25.51 -2.87
N GLN A 36 -49.40 26.71 -2.45
CA GLN A 36 -48.58 27.91 -2.35
C GLN A 36 -48.28 28.13 -0.87
N THR A 37 -47.02 28.19 -0.47
CA THR A 37 -46.69 28.42 0.93
C THR A 37 -45.52 29.38 1.05
N GLN A 38 -45.68 30.37 1.93
CA GLN A 38 -44.62 31.28 2.36
C GLN A 38 -43.58 30.49 3.13
N THR A 39 -42.47 30.19 2.47
CA THR A 39 -41.41 29.33 3.00
C THR A 39 -40.12 30.13 3.01
N PRO A 40 -39.30 30.09 4.08
CA PRO A 40 -38.01 30.77 4.08
C PRO A 40 -37.13 30.25 2.91
N LEU A 41 -36.57 31.16 2.11
CA LEU A 41 -35.76 30.83 0.93
C LEU A 41 -34.61 29.87 1.26
N ILE A 42 -34.05 30.01 2.45
CA ILE A 42 -32.97 29.15 2.93
C ILE A 42 -33.33 27.67 3.02
N LEU A 43 -34.59 27.31 3.34
CA LEU A 43 -34.98 25.90 3.39
C LEU A 43 -34.84 25.26 2.00
N VAL A 44 -35.11 26.02 0.95
CA VAL A 44 -34.95 25.58 -0.45
C VAL A 44 -33.48 25.43 -0.81
N ILE A 45 -32.64 26.39 -0.42
CA ILE A 45 -31.18 26.35 -0.68
C ILE A 45 -30.54 25.19 0.07
N LEU A 46 -30.84 25.01 1.36
CA LEU A 46 -30.32 23.91 2.17
C LEU A 46 -30.77 22.56 1.63
N ALA A 47 -32.05 22.42 1.25
CA ALA A 47 -32.55 21.19 0.64
C ALA A 47 -31.80 20.89 -0.67
N SER A 48 -31.58 21.90 -1.50
CA SER A 48 -30.88 21.77 -2.79
C SER A 48 -29.40 21.42 -2.60
N ALA A 49 -28.71 22.08 -1.66
CA ALA A 49 -27.33 21.79 -1.31
C ALA A 49 -27.18 20.37 -0.73
N LEU A 50 -28.11 19.96 0.14
CA LEU A 50 -28.16 18.60 0.67
C LEU A 50 -28.38 17.57 -0.44
N LEU A 51 -29.33 17.80 -1.36
CA LEU A 51 -29.54 16.91 -2.50
C LEU A 51 -28.30 16.82 -3.39
N GLY A 52 -27.67 17.95 -3.70
CA GLY A 52 -26.43 18.00 -4.48
C GLY A 52 -25.29 17.24 -3.81
N GLY A 53 -25.08 17.47 -2.51
CA GLY A 53 -24.09 16.75 -1.71
C GLY A 53 -24.38 15.25 -1.63
N LEU A 54 -25.65 14.87 -1.48
CA LEU A 54 -26.09 13.48 -1.49
C LEU A 54 -25.77 12.82 -2.84
N MET A 55 -26.08 13.48 -3.97
CA MET A 55 -25.74 12.95 -5.29
C MET A 55 -24.22 12.71 -5.44
N VAL A 56 -23.40 13.70 -5.09
CA VAL A 56 -21.93 13.55 -5.13
C VAL A 56 -21.46 12.41 -4.24
N PHE A 57 -22.02 12.28 -3.02
CA PHE A 57 -21.71 11.19 -2.11
C PHE A 57 -22.04 9.82 -2.71
N LEU A 58 -23.24 9.64 -3.28
CA LEU A 58 -23.61 8.38 -3.93
C LEU A 58 -22.67 8.02 -5.07
N PHE A 59 -22.37 8.96 -5.98
CA PHE A 59 -21.44 8.73 -7.08
C PHE A 59 -20.04 8.36 -6.58
N ALA A 60 -19.52 9.09 -5.59
CA ALA A 60 -18.22 8.81 -4.97
C ALA A 60 -18.19 7.43 -4.29
N SER A 61 -19.27 7.06 -3.59
CA SER A 61 -19.41 5.79 -2.89
C SER A 61 -19.38 4.61 -3.87
N ILE A 62 -20.15 4.67 -4.97
CA ILE A 62 -20.15 3.64 -6.02
C ILE A 62 -18.76 3.49 -6.63
N ARG A 63 -18.11 4.62 -6.98
CA ARG A 63 -16.74 4.61 -7.52
C ARG A 63 -15.78 3.95 -6.54
N GLN A 64 -15.82 4.36 -5.27
CA GLN A 64 -14.94 3.84 -4.24
C GLN A 64 -15.11 2.33 -4.05
N PHE A 65 -16.36 1.84 -4.08
CA PHE A 65 -16.64 0.41 -3.96
C PHE A 65 -16.03 -0.41 -5.11
N ARG A 66 -16.11 0.09 -6.36
CA ARG A 66 -15.48 -0.57 -7.52
C ARG A 66 -13.97 -0.58 -7.39
N LEU A 67 -13.36 0.53 -6.97
CA LEU A 67 -11.92 0.63 -6.72
C LEU A 67 -11.47 -0.37 -5.65
N GLN A 68 -12.21 -0.49 -4.55
CA GLN A 68 -11.91 -1.47 -3.51
C GLN A 68 -11.99 -2.93 -4.01
N ARG A 69 -12.98 -3.26 -4.85
CA ARG A 69 -13.07 -4.59 -5.47
C ARG A 69 -11.85 -4.87 -6.36
N GLN A 70 -11.45 -3.91 -7.19
CA GLN A 70 -10.25 -4.04 -8.02
C GLN A 70 -9.00 -4.24 -7.16
N ILE A 71 -8.81 -3.44 -6.11
CA ILE A 71 -7.69 -3.59 -5.17
C ILE A 71 -7.65 -5.00 -4.57
N ARG A 72 -8.81 -5.54 -4.16
CA ARG A 72 -8.88 -6.91 -3.60
C ARG A 72 -8.51 -7.96 -4.65
N SER A 73 -8.99 -7.83 -5.88
CA SER A 73 -8.66 -8.74 -6.99
C SER A 73 -7.17 -8.70 -7.34
N LEU A 74 -6.60 -7.50 -7.48
CA LEU A 74 -5.18 -7.30 -7.75
C LEU A 74 -4.30 -7.86 -6.61
N LYS A 75 -4.68 -7.62 -5.35
CA LYS A 75 -3.97 -8.20 -4.20
C LYS A 75 -3.98 -9.72 -4.20
N LYS A 76 -5.09 -10.34 -4.60
CA LYS A 76 -5.21 -11.81 -4.71
C LYS A 76 -4.28 -12.35 -5.81
N GLN A 77 -4.28 -11.74 -7.00
CA GLN A 77 -3.39 -12.13 -8.10
C GLN A 77 -1.91 -12.00 -7.70
N VAL A 78 -1.54 -10.90 -7.05
CA VAL A 78 -0.17 -10.72 -6.54
C VAL A 78 0.21 -11.83 -5.56
N ALA A 79 -0.70 -12.19 -4.63
CA ALA A 79 -0.45 -13.26 -3.66
C ALA A 79 -0.26 -14.63 -4.34
N GLU A 80 -1.10 -14.96 -5.33
CA GLU A 80 -1.02 -16.21 -6.09
C GLU A 80 0.30 -16.33 -6.89
N HIS A 81 0.72 -15.25 -7.57
CA HIS A 81 1.99 -15.24 -8.30
C HIS A 81 3.22 -15.25 -7.38
N SER A 82 3.16 -14.62 -6.21
CA SER A 82 4.25 -14.67 -5.23
C SER A 82 4.43 -16.04 -4.56
N GLN A 83 3.37 -16.85 -4.45
CA GLN A 83 3.47 -18.24 -3.98
C GLN A 83 4.01 -19.18 -5.05
N ALA A 84 3.71 -18.94 -6.34
CA ALA A 84 4.24 -19.73 -7.45
C ALA A 84 5.77 -19.62 -7.60
N SER A 85 6.38 -18.48 -7.22
CA SER A 85 7.84 -18.31 -7.22
C SER A 85 8.57 -18.90 -6.00
N LEU A 86 7.85 -19.36 -4.97
CA LEU A 86 8.46 -19.98 -3.78
C LEU A 86 8.40 -21.52 -3.79
N GLY A 87 7.90 -22.12 -4.88
CA GLY A 87 7.83 -23.58 -5.08
C GLY A 87 9.09 -24.22 -5.66
N ASP A 88 10.04 -23.42 -6.17
CA ASP A 88 11.32 -23.90 -6.72
C ASP A 88 12.47 -23.58 -5.75
N THR A 89 12.41 -24.16 -4.55
CA THR A 89 13.66 -24.38 -3.81
C THR A 89 14.26 -25.66 -4.37
N HIS A 90 15.15 -25.49 -5.35
CA HIS A 90 16.19 -26.45 -5.67
C HIS A 90 16.89 -26.81 -4.34
N THR A 91 16.60 -28.00 -3.80
CA THR A 91 17.56 -28.72 -2.97
C THR A 91 18.71 -29.08 -3.91
N PRO A 92 19.94 -28.56 -3.73
CA PRO A 92 21.08 -29.25 -4.27
C PRO A 92 21.20 -30.51 -3.41
N GLU A 93 20.62 -31.61 -3.91
CA GLU A 93 20.92 -32.95 -3.43
C GLU A 93 22.42 -33.15 -3.70
N GLN A 94 23.18 -32.86 -2.66
CA GLN A 94 24.62 -33.02 -2.60
C GLN A 94 24.87 -34.53 -2.48
N ASP A 95 24.87 -35.20 -3.64
CA ASP A 95 25.50 -36.50 -3.84
C ASP A 95 27.02 -36.33 -3.65
N ALA A 96 27.44 -36.23 -2.40
CA ALA A 96 28.82 -36.40 -2.01
C ALA A 96 29.19 -37.89 -2.18
N PRO A 97 30.30 -38.22 -2.85
CA PRO A 97 30.66 -39.60 -3.11
C PRO A 97 30.98 -40.39 -1.83
N PRO A 98 30.86 -41.73 -1.87
CA PRO A 98 30.81 -42.60 -0.69
C PRO A 98 32.10 -42.58 0.14
N TYR A 99 31.94 -42.70 1.44
CA TYR A 99 33.00 -42.88 2.42
C TYR A 99 34.00 -43.95 1.96
N ALA A 100 35.28 -43.60 2.06
CA ALA A 100 36.43 -44.42 1.78
C ALA A 100 36.48 -45.66 2.70
N GLU A 101 36.52 -46.83 2.10
CA GLU A 101 36.99 -48.08 2.71
C GLU A 101 37.95 -48.70 1.69
N GLU A 102 39.23 -48.30 1.73
CA GLU A 102 40.31 -49.10 1.12
C GLU A 102 40.94 -49.97 2.22
N PRO A 103 40.95 -51.31 2.07
CA PRO A 103 41.68 -52.16 2.98
C PRO A 103 43.18 -52.03 2.73
N LEU A 104 43.90 -51.82 3.83
CA LEU A 104 45.35 -51.94 3.95
C LEU A 104 45.79 -53.32 3.44
N ASP A 105 46.73 -53.37 2.48
CA ASP A 105 47.94 -54.18 2.60
C ASP A 105 48.95 -53.98 1.45
N GLU A 106 50.21 -53.75 1.89
CA GLU A 106 51.45 -54.34 1.38
C GLU A 106 52.31 -53.67 0.27
N ALA A 107 53.40 -53.07 0.77
CA ALA A 107 54.78 -53.09 0.28
C ALA A 107 55.18 -52.38 -1.04
N ALA A 108 55.96 -51.29 -0.92
CA ALA A 108 57.43 -51.31 -1.06
C ALA A 108 58.03 -49.91 -1.39
N ALA A 109 59.02 -49.49 -0.58
CA ALA A 109 60.25 -48.72 -0.90
C ALA A 109 60.13 -47.40 -1.73
N THR A 110 60.64 -46.22 -1.36
CA THR A 110 61.94 -45.80 -0.77
C THR A 110 61.85 -44.27 -0.49
N PRO A 111 62.58 -43.70 0.49
CA PRO A 111 62.50 -42.27 0.88
C PRO A 111 63.52 -41.40 0.13
N ASP A 112 63.26 -40.09 0.02
CA ASP A 112 64.18 -38.93 -0.20
C ASP A 112 63.31 -37.75 -0.72
N ASP A 113 63.37 -36.48 -0.33
CA ASP A 113 64.23 -35.59 0.47
C ASP A 113 63.42 -34.25 0.65
N PRO A 114 63.58 -33.42 1.70
CA PRO A 114 62.78 -32.23 1.98
C PRO A 114 63.45 -30.92 1.51
N GLU A 115 62.90 -29.76 1.93
CA GLU A 115 63.33 -28.37 1.66
C GLU A 115 62.65 -27.72 0.44
N HIS A 116 61.99 -26.56 0.54
CA HIS A 116 62.52 -25.28 1.01
C HIS A 116 61.35 -24.34 1.37
N LYS A 117 61.05 -24.09 2.66
CA LYS A 117 61.44 -22.93 3.47
C LYS A 117 61.18 -21.52 2.86
N SER A 118 60.37 -20.74 3.60
CA SER A 118 60.47 -19.29 3.91
C SER A 118 60.34 -18.27 2.76
N THR A 119 59.68 -17.12 2.83
CA THR A 119 59.20 -16.25 3.94
C THR A 119 58.37 -15.08 3.35
N PRO A 120 57.66 -14.29 4.19
CA PRO A 120 56.64 -13.31 3.80
C PRO A 120 57.21 -11.88 3.66
N SER A 121 56.40 -10.92 3.21
CA SER A 121 56.63 -9.50 3.54
C SER A 121 55.35 -8.68 3.56
N SER A 122 55.15 -8.06 4.72
CA SER A 122 54.12 -7.10 5.09
C SER A 122 54.71 -5.69 5.00
N SER A 123 53.91 -4.70 4.60
CA SER A 123 53.93 -3.30 5.07
C SER A 123 53.13 -2.43 4.09
N GLU A 124 52.59 -1.26 4.43
CA GLU A 124 52.11 -0.62 5.64
C GLU A 124 51.62 0.78 5.16
N LYS A 125 50.41 1.21 5.58
CA LYS A 125 49.93 2.60 5.80
C LYS A 125 49.87 3.68 4.70
N GLY A 126 48.89 4.57 4.94
CA GLY A 126 48.83 6.00 4.55
C GLY A 126 47.46 6.33 3.94
N THR A 127 46.42 6.75 4.66
CA THR A 127 46.19 7.98 5.46
C THR A 127 46.06 9.25 4.60
N VAL A 128 44.79 9.72 4.54
CA VAL A 128 44.23 11.08 4.31
C VAL A 128 44.46 11.74 2.96
#